data_AF-A0A0J7K7L6-F1
#
_entry.id   AF-A0A0J7K7L6-F1
#
_cell.length_a   1.000
_cell.length_b   1.000
_cell.length_c   1.000
_cell.angle_alpha   90.00
_cell.angle_beta   90.00
_cell.angle_gamma   90.00
#
_symmetry.space_group_name_H-M   'P 1'
#
loop_
_entity.id
_entity.type
_entity.pdbx_description
1 polymer ?
#
loop_
_entity_poly.entity_id
_entity_poly.type
_entity_poly.pdbx_seq_one_letter_code
_entity_poly.pdbx_strand_id
1 'polypeptide(L)'
;MVSRRKILSRSRDNLVESQYEEQDEEDVWYNLDKLYKDHIQEVLDKWNQIDDEIWAKVIVFERNRRVAKAYARAPVLTINGSNDGFDGFRIGLCGFDNPMRDPKTEEAKRHINQGVKIKMDEQGNILIKRLCKNNVYVKSTNQEDNAIGPEIIRNSQGALEHEKPGKVRET
;
A
#
# COMPACT_ATOMS: atom_id res chain seq x y z
N MET A 1 -39.79 21.76 -44.12
CA MET A 1 -39.99 20.38 -43.65
C MET A 1 -38.62 19.72 -43.49
N VAL A 2 -38.10 19.67 -42.25
CA VAL A 2 -36.74 19.20 -41.99
C VAL A 2 -36.72 17.67 -42.06
N SER A 3 -35.92 17.12 -42.98
CA SER A 3 -35.85 15.68 -43.24
C SER A 3 -35.33 14.91 -42.02
N ARG A 4 -36.16 13.97 -41.51
CA ARG A 4 -35.85 13.11 -40.34
C ARG A 4 -34.59 12.25 -40.51
N ARG A 5 -34.03 12.14 -41.72
CA ARG A 5 -32.74 11.44 -41.96
C ARG A 5 -31.50 12.27 -41.61
N LYS A 6 -31.60 13.59 -41.45
CA LYS A 6 -30.44 14.45 -41.10
C LYS A 6 -30.25 14.67 -39.60
N ILE A 7 -31.17 14.17 -38.76
CA ILE A 7 -31.11 14.29 -37.29
C ILE A 7 -30.48 13.04 -36.64
N LEU A 8 -30.39 11.92 -37.37
CA LEU A 8 -29.88 10.64 -36.84
C LEU A 8 -28.40 10.36 -37.13
N SER A 9 -27.67 11.23 -37.85
CA SER A 9 -26.23 11.05 -38.12
C SER A 9 -25.32 12.05 -37.39
N ARG A 10 -25.87 12.89 -36.51
CA ARG A 10 -25.08 13.83 -35.68
C ARG A 10 -25.17 13.54 -34.19
N SER A 11 -25.99 12.57 -33.79
CA SER A 11 -26.21 12.21 -32.38
C SER A 11 -25.63 10.86 -32.01
N ARG A 12 -24.87 10.20 -32.90
CA ARG A 12 -24.28 8.88 -32.65
C ARG A 12 -22.76 8.86 -32.54
N ASP A 13 -22.09 9.92 -32.97
CA ASP A 13 -20.63 10.01 -32.90
C ASP A 13 -20.14 10.78 -31.66
N ASN A 14 -21.02 11.52 -30.97
CA ASN A 14 -20.67 12.29 -29.76
C ASN A 14 -21.13 11.66 -28.43
N LEU A 15 -21.66 10.43 -28.44
CA LEU A 15 -22.13 9.74 -27.23
C LEU A 15 -21.18 8.63 -26.74
N VAL A 16 -20.14 8.30 -27.50
CA VAL A 16 -19.18 7.23 -27.15
C VAL A 16 -17.86 7.78 -26.63
N GLU A 17 -17.54 9.05 -26.94
CA GLU A 17 -16.28 9.68 -26.53
C GLU A 17 -16.36 10.39 -25.16
N SER A 18 -17.56 10.48 -24.57
CA SER A 18 -17.82 11.25 -23.34
C SER A 18 -18.25 10.40 -22.13
N GLN A 19 -18.00 9.08 -22.11
CA GLN A 19 -18.34 8.20 -20.98
C GLN A 19 -17.18 7.34 -20.46
N TYR A 20 -15.97 7.56 -20.97
CA TYR A 20 -14.74 7.13 -20.33
C TYR A 20 -13.78 8.31 -20.32
N GLU A 21 -14.23 9.44 -19.78
CA GLU A 21 -13.29 10.21 -18.97
C GLU A 21 -12.87 9.21 -17.89
N GLU A 22 -11.71 8.57 -18.11
CA GLU A 22 -10.85 8.12 -17.02
C GLU A 22 -10.73 9.34 -16.12
N GLN A 23 -11.68 9.52 -15.20
CA GLN A 23 -11.38 10.11 -13.92
C GLN A 23 -10.23 9.24 -13.45
N ASP A 24 -9.00 9.74 -13.64
CA ASP A 24 -7.82 9.24 -12.96
C ASP A 24 -8.27 9.15 -11.50
N GLU A 25 -8.72 7.97 -11.07
CA GLU A 25 -9.22 7.79 -9.73
C GLU A 25 -8.01 8.05 -8.86
N GLU A 26 -7.98 9.24 -8.26
CA GLU A 26 -6.95 9.63 -7.31
C GLU A 26 -6.81 8.47 -6.34
N ASP A 27 -5.57 7.97 -6.19
CA ASP A 27 -5.21 6.85 -5.33
C ASP A 27 -5.38 5.43 -5.89
N VAL A 28 -5.47 5.24 -7.21
CA VAL A 28 -5.49 3.91 -7.85
C VAL A 28 -4.36 3.70 -8.86
N TRP A 29 -3.71 2.53 -8.83
CA TRP A 29 -2.62 2.18 -9.77
C TRP A 29 -2.79 0.81 -10.40
N TYR A 30 -2.74 0.74 -11.73
CA TYR A 30 -2.80 -0.53 -12.47
C TYR A 30 -1.42 -1.07 -12.88
N ASN A 31 -0.37 -0.28 -12.68
CA ASN A 31 1.01 -0.63 -13.02
C ASN A 31 1.90 -0.42 -11.79
N LEU A 32 2.65 -1.46 -11.40
CA LEU A 32 3.51 -1.44 -10.22
C LEU A 32 4.67 -0.44 -10.35
N ASP A 33 5.28 -0.33 -11.53
CA ASP A 33 6.38 0.63 -11.74
C ASP A 33 5.91 2.07 -11.59
N LYS A 34 4.71 2.38 -12.10
CA LYS A 34 4.07 3.69 -11.90
C LYS A 34 3.79 3.93 -10.41
N LEU A 35 3.21 2.95 -9.71
CA LEU A 35 2.97 3.04 -8.26
C LEU A 35 4.25 3.37 -7.49
N TYR A 36 5.33 2.63 -7.75
CA TYR A 36 6.60 2.83 -7.08
C TYR A 36 7.20 4.21 -7.40
N LYS A 37 7.23 4.59 -8.68
CA LYS A 37 7.75 5.90 -9.11
C LYS A 37 6.98 7.05 -8.48
N ASP A 38 5.64 7.02 -8.51
CA ASP A 38 4.80 8.08 -7.96
C ASP A 38 5.02 8.25 -6.45
N HIS A 39 5.19 7.15 -5.72
CA HIS A 39 5.36 7.18 -4.26
C HIS A 39 6.76 7.63 -3.83
N ILE A 40 7.78 7.28 -4.62
CA ILE A 40 9.14 7.81 -4.47
C ILE A 40 9.15 9.31 -4.79
N GLN A 41 8.55 9.71 -5.92
CA GLN A 41 8.48 11.11 -6.33
C GLN A 41 7.76 11.97 -5.28
N GLU A 42 6.67 11.48 -4.70
CA GLU A 42 5.95 12.21 -3.63
C GLU A 42 6.83 12.47 -2.39
N VAL A 43 7.80 11.59 -2.09
CA VAL A 43 8.77 11.80 -1.01
C VAL A 43 9.83 12.82 -1.44
N LEU A 44 10.35 12.71 -2.66
CA LEU A 44 11.37 13.63 -3.20
C LEU A 44 10.86 15.07 -3.32
N ASP A 45 9.63 15.26 -3.80
CA ASP A 45 9.00 16.58 -3.94
C ASP A 45 8.83 17.29 -2.59
N LYS A 46 8.68 16.51 -1.52
CA LYS A 46 8.50 16.99 -0.15
C LYS A 46 9.76 16.88 0.70
N TRP A 47 10.91 16.55 0.12
CA TRP A 47 12.13 16.18 0.85
C TRP A 47 12.50 17.20 1.93
N ASN A 48 12.54 18.49 1.59
CA ASN A 48 12.90 19.56 2.53
C ASN A 48 11.79 19.92 3.54
N GLN A 49 10.62 19.31 3.42
CA GLN A 49 9.46 19.50 4.31
C GLN A 49 9.24 18.29 5.24
N ILE A 50 9.94 17.18 4.98
CA ILE A 50 9.89 15.99 5.82
C ILE A 50 10.80 16.22 7.01
N ASP A 51 10.21 16.09 8.19
CA ASP A 51 10.87 16.10 9.50
C ASP A 51 11.95 15.01 9.54
N ASP A 52 13.15 15.36 10.02
CA ASP A 52 14.34 14.50 9.99
C ASP A 52 14.24 13.30 10.96
N GLU A 53 13.32 13.36 11.92
CA GLU A 53 12.98 12.21 12.77
C GLU A 53 12.14 11.14 12.05
N ILE A 54 11.60 11.44 10.86
CA ILE A 54 10.81 10.46 10.08
C ILE A 54 11.75 9.51 9.36
N TRP A 55 11.67 8.23 9.72
CA TRP A 55 12.49 7.18 9.10
C TRP A 55 11.75 6.36 8.05
N ALA A 56 10.41 6.39 8.03
CA ALA A 56 9.62 5.72 7.00
C ALA A 56 8.28 6.40 6.72
N LYS A 57 7.85 6.31 5.45
CA LYS A 57 6.48 6.56 5.02
C LYS A 57 5.79 5.22 4.73
N VAL A 58 4.80 4.85 5.55
CA VAL A 58 4.00 3.64 5.38
C VAL A 58 2.74 3.97 4.62
N ILE A 59 2.44 3.18 3.59
CA ILE A 59 1.32 3.43 2.68
C ILE A 59 0.47 2.17 2.63
N VAL A 60 -0.79 2.31 3.02
CA VAL A 60 -1.72 1.18 3.14
C VAL A 60 -2.52 1.07 1.88
N PHE A 61 -2.58 -0.14 1.32
CA PHE A 61 -3.35 -0.46 0.14
C PHE A 61 -4.39 -1.53 0.42
N GLU A 62 -5.55 -1.39 -0.20
CA GLU A 62 -6.52 -2.45 -0.41
C GLU A 62 -6.61 -2.68 -1.92
N ARG A 63 -6.17 -3.86 -2.38
CA ARG A 63 -5.98 -4.14 -3.82
C ARG A 63 -5.00 -3.12 -4.43
N ASN A 64 -5.44 -2.42 -5.48
CA ASN A 64 -4.71 -1.40 -6.20
C ASN A 64 -5.04 0.03 -5.74
N ARG A 65 -5.83 0.19 -4.66
CA ARG A 65 -6.22 1.49 -4.11
C ARG A 65 -5.46 1.79 -2.83
N ARG A 66 -4.87 2.97 -2.74
CA ARG A 66 -4.30 3.49 -1.49
C ARG A 66 -5.44 3.96 -0.59
N VAL A 67 -5.39 3.58 0.69
CA VAL A 67 -6.42 3.92 1.69
C VAL A 67 -5.87 4.77 2.84
N ALA A 68 -4.55 4.80 3.05
CA ALA A 68 -3.92 5.63 4.06
C ALA A 68 -2.43 5.87 3.80
N LYS A 69 -1.91 6.92 4.45
CA LYS A 69 -0.47 7.19 4.60
C LYS A 69 -0.18 7.48 6.07
N ALA A 70 0.97 7.01 6.55
CA ALA A 70 1.47 7.29 7.88
C ALA A 70 2.97 7.55 7.82
N TYR A 71 3.46 8.50 8.61
CA TYR A 71 4.88 8.79 8.75
C TYR A 71 5.36 8.27 10.10
N ALA A 72 6.29 7.33 10.07
CA ALA A 72 6.84 6.70 11.26
C ALA A 72 8.02 7.52 11.79
N ARG A 73 7.89 8.01 13.02
CA ARG A 73 8.96 8.63 13.81
C ARG A 73 9.48 7.69 14.90
N ALA A 74 8.54 7.02 15.57
CA ALA A 74 8.89 6.09 16.64
C ALA A 74 9.76 4.93 16.10
N PRO A 75 10.83 4.51 16.81
CA PRO A 75 11.72 3.45 16.35
C PRO A 75 11.01 2.12 16.11
N VAL A 76 9.87 1.89 16.78
CA VAL A 76 9.04 0.70 16.65
C VAL A 76 7.64 1.12 16.23
N LEU A 77 7.12 0.47 15.18
CA LEU A 77 5.77 0.66 14.68
C LEU A 77 5.03 -0.68 14.72
N THR A 78 3.84 -0.69 15.33
CA THR A 78 2.96 -1.87 15.33
C THR A 78 1.95 -1.74 14.19
N ILE A 79 1.75 -2.76 13.38
CA ILE A 79 0.73 -2.78 12.31
C ILE A 79 -0.19 -3.96 12.59
N ASN A 80 -1.47 -3.71 12.87
CA ASN A 80 -2.41 -4.74 13.31
C ASN A 80 -3.82 -4.53 12.74
N GLY A 81 -4.77 -5.37 13.15
CA GLY A 81 -6.15 -5.34 12.67
C GLY A 81 -7.11 -4.49 13.51
N SER A 82 -6.62 -3.60 14.38
CA SER A 82 -7.51 -2.74 15.17
C SER A 82 -8.17 -1.67 14.31
N ASN A 83 -9.20 -1.01 14.87
CA ASN A 83 -9.94 0.07 14.22
C ASN A 83 -9.38 1.46 14.56
N ASP A 84 -8.18 1.54 15.16
CA ASP A 84 -7.66 2.78 15.75
C ASP A 84 -7.05 3.74 14.71
N GLY A 85 -6.92 3.32 13.44
CA GLY A 85 -6.24 4.12 12.41
C GLY A 85 -4.75 4.27 12.73
N PHE A 86 -4.22 5.49 12.79
CA PHE A 86 -2.81 5.75 13.12
C PHE A 86 -2.69 6.67 14.34
N ASP A 87 -1.96 6.23 15.37
CA ASP A 87 -1.75 6.96 16.63
C ASP A 87 -0.30 7.46 16.84
N GLY A 88 0.57 7.31 15.84
CA GLY A 88 2.00 7.63 15.92
C GLY A 88 2.91 6.42 16.18
N PHE A 89 2.40 5.36 16.82
CA PHE A 89 3.16 4.15 17.19
C PHE A 89 2.50 2.85 16.72
N ARG A 90 1.24 2.92 16.32
CA ARG A 90 0.42 1.81 15.83
C ARG A 90 -0.41 2.23 14.63
N ILE A 91 -0.50 1.34 13.65
CA ILE A 91 -1.41 1.39 12.52
C ILE A 91 -2.43 0.25 12.66
N GLY A 92 -3.66 0.59 13.05
CA GLY A 92 -4.83 -0.28 12.99
C GLY A 92 -5.44 -0.26 11.60
N LEU A 93 -5.14 -1.28 10.80
CA LEU A 93 -5.51 -1.35 9.38
C LEU A 93 -7.03 -1.34 9.13
N CYS A 94 -7.85 -1.72 10.11
CA CYS A 94 -9.30 -1.72 10.01
C CYS A 94 -9.92 -0.34 10.28
N GLY A 95 -9.13 0.63 10.77
CA GLY A 95 -9.58 2.01 11.02
C GLY A 95 -9.58 2.93 9.80
N PHE A 96 -9.25 2.43 8.61
CA PHE A 96 -9.26 3.21 7.37
C PHE A 96 -10.46 2.82 6.50
N ASP A 97 -11.14 3.84 5.99
CA ASP A 97 -12.28 3.67 5.08
C ASP A 97 -11.83 3.38 3.66
N ASN A 98 -12.63 2.58 2.95
CA ASN A 98 -12.48 2.36 1.52
C ASN A 98 -13.88 2.13 0.91
N PRO A 99 -14.44 3.14 0.20
CA PRO A 99 -15.77 3.02 -0.42
C PRO A 99 -15.86 1.89 -1.45
N MET A 100 -14.73 1.44 -2.01
CA MET A 100 -14.64 0.43 -3.06
C MET A 100 -14.16 -0.93 -2.52
N ARG A 101 -14.27 -1.17 -1.21
CA ARG A 101 -13.80 -2.42 -0.58
C ARG A 101 -14.63 -3.62 -1.04
N ASP A 102 -13.95 -4.63 -1.58
CA ASP A 102 -14.58 -5.89 -1.97
C ASP A 102 -14.78 -6.85 -0.78
N PRO A 103 -15.77 -7.77 -0.84
CA PRO A 103 -16.05 -8.72 0.25
C PRO A 103 -14.87 -9.60 0.66
N LYS A 104 -13.97 -9.97 -0.28
CA LYS A 104 -12.80 -10.80 0.04
C LYS A 104 -11.77 -10.00 0.83
N THR A 105 -11.58 -8.72 0.51
CA THR A 105 -10.74 -7.81 1.29
C THR A 105 -11.29 -7.64 2.71
N GLU A 106 -12.60 -7.42 2.84
CA GLU A 106 -13.27 -7.30 4.14
C GLU A 106 -13.11 -8.56 5.00
N GLU A 107 -13.24 -9.75 4.39
CA GLU A 107 -12.97 -11.02 5.06
C GLU A 107 -11.50 -11.17 5.46
N ALA A 108 -10.55 -10.83 4.58
CA ALA A 108 -9.12 -10.91 4.86
C ALA A 108 -8.72 -10.01 6.06
N LYS A 109 -9.29 -8.81 6.17
CA LYS A 109 -9.00 -7.87 7.26
C LYS A 109 -9.34 -8.43 8.65
N ARG A 110 -10.40 -9.24 8.75
CA ARG A 110 -10.81 -9.90 10.01
C ARG A 110 -9.75 -10.86 10.56
N HIS A 111 -8.80 -11.30 9.72
CA HIS A 111 -7.77 -12.25 10.08
C HIS A 111 -6.42 -11.61 10.44
N ILE A 112 -6.29 -10.29 10.36
CA ILE A 112 -5.02 -9.58 10.64
C ILE A 112 -4.63 -9.71 12.12
N ASN A 113 -5.60 -9.60 13.04
CA ASN A 113 -5.39 -9.76 14.49
C ASN A 113 -4.21 -8.89 14.99
N GLN A 114 -3.19 -9.51 15.61
CA GLN A 114 -2.02 -8.82 16.16
C GLN A 114 -1.03 -8.31 15.09
N GLY A 115 -1.19 -8.73 13.83
CA GLY A 115 -0.35 -8.33 12.69
C GLY A 115 1.15 -8.51 12.90
N VAL A 116 1.89 -7.42 12.75
CA VAL A 116 3.36 -7.36 12.82
C VAL A 116 3.86 -6.19 13.66
N LYS A 117 5.11 -6.28 14.10
CA LYS A 117 5.90 -5.12 14.53
C LYS A 117 7.06 -4.92 13.59
N ILE A 118 7.31 -3.68 13.21
CA ILE A 118 8.51 -3.27 12.48
C ILE A 118 9.36 -2.35 13.35
N LYS A 119 10.67 -2.40 13.14
CA LYS A 119 11.63 -1.59 13.88
C LYS A 119 12.79 -1.20 12.98
N MET A 120 13.23 0.06 13.03
CA MET A 120 14.55 0.45 12.53
C MET A 120 15.61 0.23 13.61
N ASP A 121 16.70 -0.43 13.27
CA ASP A 121 17.85 -0.58 14.17
C ASP A 121 18.87 0.57 13.99
N GLU A 122 19.90 0.60 14.83
CA GLU A 122 20.92 1.65 14.83
C GLU A 122 21.80 1.65 13.57
N GLN A 123 21.76 0.56 12.78
CA GLN A 123 22.51 0.44 11.53
C GLN A 123 21.67 0.85 10.32
N GLY A 124 20.39 1.20 10.52
CA GLY A 124 19.45 1.55 9.45
C GLY A 124 18.73 0.35 8.83
N ASN A 125 18.95 -0.87 9.35
CA ASN A 125 18.17 -2.02 8.90
C ASN A 125 16.73 -1.91 9.39
N ILE A 126 15.80 -2.48 8.63
CA ILE A 126 14.39 -2.56 9.03
C ILE A 126 14.07 -4.03 9.36
N LEU A 127 13.78 -4.27 10.63
CA LEU A 127 13.37 -5.56 11.17
C LEU A 127 11.85 -5.67 11.17
N ILE A 128 11.32 -6.86 10.90
CA ILE A 128 9.92 -7.21 11.04
C ILE A 128 9.76 -8.45 11.92
N LYS A 129 8.71 -8.49 12.73
CA LYS A 129 8.31 -9.65 13.52
C LYS A 129 6.81 -9.89 13.36
N ARG A 130 6.44 -11.09 12.90
CA ARG A 130 5.04 -11.53 12.83
C ARG A 130 4.53 -11.91 14.21
N LEU A 131 3.38 -11.35 14.59
CA LEU A 131 2.69 -11.60 15.86
C LEU A 131 1.34 -12.28 15.68
N CYS A 132 0.74 -12.24 14.49
CA CYS A 132 -0.52 -12.93 14.22
C CYS A 132 -0.32 -14.42 13.89
N LYS A 133 -1.38 -15.20 14.15
CA LYS A 133 -1.48 -16.62 13.77
C LYS A 133 -1.58 -16.81 12.26
N ASN A 134 -2.15 -15.86 11.53
CA ASN A 134 -2.25 -15.90 10.07
C ASN A 134 -0.92 -15.52 9.42
N ASN A 135 -0.69 -16.00 8.20
CA ASN A 135 0.56 -15.76 7.49
C ASN A 135 0.71 -14.28 7.10
N VAL A 136 1.95 -13.80 7.15
CA VAL A 136 2.36 -12.51 6.62
C VAL A 136 3.46 -12.77 5.61
N TYR A 137 3.37 -12.12 4.46
CA TYR A 137 4.28 -12.33 3.35
C TYR A 137 5.02 -11.03 3.04
N VAL A 138 6.33 -11.12 2.87
CA VAL A 138 7.16 -10.04 2.35
C VAL A 138 7.36 -10.29 0.87
N LYS A 139 7.17 -9.24 0.06
CA LYS A 139 7.35 -9.30 -1.40
C LYS A 139 8.49 -8.38 -1.79
N SER A 140 9.33 -8.85 -2.70
CA SER A 140 10.33 -7.99 -3.32
C SER A 140 9.66 -6.99 -4.24
N THR A 141 10.06 -5.73 -4.15
CA THR A 141 9.61 -4.65 -5.04
C THR A 141 10.36 -4.63 -6.37
N ASN A 142 11.53 -5.29 -6.44
CA ASN A 142 12.29 -5.51 -7.66
C ASN A 142 12.85 -6.94 -7.66
N GLN A 143 12.75 -7.66 -8.78
CA GLN A 143 13.18 -9.05 -8.89
C GLN A 143 14.70 -9.19 -9.08
N GLU A 144 15.35 -8.18 -9.65
CA GLU A 144 16.77 -8.23 -10.02
C GLU A 144 17.68 -7.78 -8.86
N ASP A 145 17.21 -6.82 -8.07
CA ASP A 145 17.94 -6.26 -6.94
C ASP A 145 16.98 -6.02 -5.77
N ASN A 146 17.33 -6.51 -4.58
CA ASN A 146 16.49 -6.35 -3.40
C ASN A 146 17.31 -6.31 -2.11
N ALA A 147 16.80 -5.54 -1.15
CA ALA A 147 17.41 -5.39 0.18
C ALA A 147 16.82 -6.35 1.22
N ILE A 148 16.09 -7.40 0.82
CA ILE A 148 15.43 -8.30 1.77
C ILE A 148 16.47 -9.29 2.31
N GLY A 149 16.50 -9.47 3.62
CA GLY A 149 17.41 -10.41 4.27
C GLY A 149 17.20 -11.86 3.79
N PRO A 150 18.28 -12.65 3.69
CA PRO A 150 18.22 -14.02 3.16
C PRO A 150 17.32 -14.95 3.97
N GLU A 151 17.12 -14.68 5.26
CA GLU A 151 16.23 -15.43 6.14
C GLU A 151 14.75 -15.34 5.74
N ILE A 152 14.34 -14.25 5.07
CA ILE A 152 12.97 -14.10 4.56
C ILE A 152 12.85 -14.72 3.17
N ILE A 153 13.86 -14.51 2.30
CA ILE A 153 13.85 -15.01 0.91
C ILE A 153 13.83 -16.54 0.85
N ARG A 154 14.57 -17.20 1.76
CA ARG A 154 14.66 -18.67 1.81
C ARG A 154 13.34 -19.34 2.23
N ASN A 155 12.44 -18.61 2.88
CA ASN A 155 11.16 -19.13 3.32
C ASN A 155 10.15 -19.12 2.16
N SER A 156 9.28 -20.14 2.11
CA SER A 156 8.27 -20.35 1.06
C SER A 156 7.56 -19.06 0.65
N GLN A 157 7.94 -18.50 -0.51
CA GLN A 157 7.36 -17.30 -1.10
C GLN A 157 7.41 -16.02 -0.24
N GLY A 158 8.38 -15.92 0.68
CA GLY A 158 8.58 -14.77 1.57
C GLY A 158 7.69 -14.79 2.82
N ALA A 159 7.17 -15.95 3.21
CA ALA A 159 6.35 -16.09 4.41
C ALA A 159 7.19 -15.89 5.69
N LEU A 160 6.72 -15.01 6.58
CA LEU A 160 7.34 -14.80 7.88
C LEU A 160 7.02 -15.95 8.84
N GLU A 161 8.04 -16.47 9.51
CA GLU A 161 7.90 -17.37 10.65
C GLU A 161 7.22 -16.64 11.83
N HIS A 162 6.41 -17.37 12.59
CA HIS A 162 5.72 -16.80 13.74
C HIS A 162 6.71 -16.45 14.86
N GLU A 163 6.63 -15.22 15.37
CA GLU A 163 7.50 -14.67 16.43
C GLU A 163 9.02 -14.68 16.18
N LYS A 164 9.46 -14.95 14.95
CA LYS A 164 10.85 -14.85 14.55
C LYS A 164 11.11 -13.53 13.83
N PRO A 165 12.07 -12.70 14.28
CA PRO A 165 12.48 -11.52 13.54
C PRO A 165 13.11 -11.87 12.19
N GLY A 166 12.89 -11.02 11.19
CA GLY A 166 13.62 -11.03 9.92
C GLY A 166 13.87 -9.61 9.42
N LYS A 167 14.86 -9.43 8.54
CA LYS A 167 15.23 -8.14 7.93
C LYS A 167 14.46 -7.95 6.63
N VAL A 168 13.58 -6.95 6.58
CA VAL A 168 12.90 -6.54 5.34
C VAL A 168 13.71 -5.51 4.54
N ARG A 169 14.68 -4.87 5.19
CA ARG A 169 15.71 -4.04 4.56
C ARG A 169 17.02 -4.28 5.27
N GLU A 170 18.02 -4.70 4.53
CA GLU A 170 19.43 -4.77 4.92
C GLU A 170 20.18 -3.66 4.17
N THR A 171 20.92 -2.86 4.92
CA THR A 171 21.64 -1.68 4.42
C THR A 171 23.11 -1.97 4.16
#